data_AF-A0A0E0J8D0-F1
#
_entry.id   AF-A0A0E0J8D0-F1
#
_cell.length_a   1.000
_cell.length_b   1.000
_cell.length_c   1.000
_cell.angle_alpha   90.00
_cell.angle_beta   90.00
_cell.angle_gamma   90.00
#
_symmetry.space_group_name_H-M   'P 1'
#
loop_
_entity.id
_entity.type
_entity.pdbx_description
1 polymer ?
#
loop_
_entity_poly.entity_id
_entity_poly.type
_entity_poly.pdbx_seq_one_letter_code
_entity_poly.pdbx_strand_id
1 'polypeptide(L)'
;MKRQGFIVLVSDRDSSMSNCSDDGLLQKYPVHTFSLGKAEDPTELVTIAKESKGTFSSISGNSKIMEAFAICLAGLKSVIAVKARVKISPKESANTSNVKVYKPVGINDTDFRMERDNEAVALGVLYAGEVKDLIVGIEFTVEDVKGFRSIDVLAATVEYYKDVQQEQLPKSTAKCTMQVHFCGTLFASGCTNDRTPFPMVVQQMARFDVLLLMAEIRGKLDAVKKKKEDGIMLPYEAWRMLKSRWEESKNSDEYFYSWRQAQRVGVDLGRIENDIHAMVSCLKRGLGLGCVYSWVSSYQMQRATTTGLPTTSSFLTPAMEDMVHQARKQSEKDAAATSAAGGGTRMALRPGEARIVEVLEQIAKRLEDVETKLDHRGEPSRNPHRNPTTPGRREQTNNR
;
A
#
# COMPACT_ATOMS: atom_id res chain seq x y z
N MET A 1 9.03 3.99 26.34
CA MET A 1 8.72 4.18 24.90
C MET A 1 7.22 4.04 24.70
N LYS A 2 6.48 5.08 24.30
CA LYS A 2 5.08 4.92 23.84
C LYS A 2 5.12 4.65 22.34
N ARG A 3 4.63 3.49 21.92
CA ARG A 3 4.55 3.08 20.52
C ARG A 3 3.33 3.70 19.84
N GLN A 4 3.36 3.83 18.51
CA GLN A 4 2.17 4.20 17.74
C GLN A 4 1.07 3.19 18.00
N GLY A 5 -0.08 3.68 18.44
CA GLY A 5 -1.28 2.88 18.58
C GLY A 5 -1.91 2.62 17.22
N PHE A 6 -2.35 1.40 17.02
CA PHE A 6 -3.17 0.98 15.89
C PHE A 6 -4.30 0.15 16.46
N ILE A 7 -5.44 0.20 15.79
CA ILE A 7 -6.58 -0.65 16.13
C ILE A 7 -6.70 -1.69 15.03
N VAL A 8 -6.78 -2.95 15.42
CA VAL A 8 -7.14 -4.03 14.49
C VAL A 8 -8.56 -4.44 14.79
N LEU A 9 -9.46 -4.22 13.83
CA LEU A 9 -10.86 -4.56 13.94
C LEU A 9 -11.16 -5.75 13.01
N VAL A 10 -11.78 -6.79 13.55
CA VAL A 10 -12.10 -8.01 12.81
C VAL A 10 -13.60 -8.25 12.93
N SER A 11 -14.29 -8.47 11.82
CA SER A 11 -15.71 -8.83 11.80
C SER A 11 -15.98 -9.90 10.76
N ASP A 12 -16.91 -10.80 11.07
CA ASP A 12 -17.47 -11.80 10.16
C ASP A 12 -18.92 -11.49 9.73
N ARG A 13 -19.50 -10.37 10.22
CA ARG A 13 -20.88 -9.96 9.96
C ARG A 13 -20.97 -8.64 9.20
N ASP A 14 -21.99 -8.56 8.35
CA ASP A 14 -22.57 -7.31 7.87
C ASP A 14 -23.34 -6.70 9.05
N SER A 15 -22.70 -5.83 9.83
CA SER A 15 -23.43 -4.98 10.77
C SER A 15 -24.12 -3.86 9.99
N SER A 16 -25.24 -3.37 10.54
CA SER A 16 -25.80 -2.07 10.21
C SER A 16 -25.50 -1.13 11.39
N MET A 17 -24.27 -0.61 11.48
CA MET A 17 -23.97 0.47 12.41
C MET A 17 -24.72 1.74 12.00
N SER A 18 -25.61 2.17 12.89
CA SER A 18 -26.12 3.53 12.93
C SER A 18 -24.97 4.48 13.27
N ASN A 19 -24.56 5.31 12.31
CA ASN A 19 -23.74 6.53 12.46
C ASN A 19 -22.55 6.43 13.43
N CYS A 20 -21.38 6.01 12.93
CA CYS A 20 -20.10 6.35 13.56
C CYS A 20 -19.80 7.84 13.32
N SER A 21 -20.40 8.73 14.13
CA SER A 21 -20.17 10.17 14.03
C SER A 21 -19.14 10.71 15.04
N ASP A 22 -18.38 9.83 15.70
CA ASP A 22 -17.35 10.27 16.65
C ASP A 22 -15.98 10.40 15.95
N ASP A 23 -15.88 11.42 15.09
CA ASP A 23 -14.71 11.77 14.26
C ASP A 23 -13.40 11.86 15.08
N GLY A 24 -13.50 12.18 16.38
CA GLY A 24 -12.34 12.42 17.23
C GLY A 24 -11.51 11.17 17.56
N LEU A 25 -12.13 9.99 17.64
CA LEU A 25 -11.42 8.73 17.97
C LEU A 25 -10.80 8.08 16.72
N LEU A 26 -11.50 8.11 15.59
CA LEU A 26 -10.99 7.55 14.32
C LEU A 26 -9.76 8.31 13.82
N GLN A 27 -9.63 9.61 14.13
CA GLN A 27 -8.44 10.39 13.77
C GLN A 27 -7.21 10.09 14.63
N LYS A 28 -7.37 9.45 15.80
CA LYS A 28 -6.28 9.24 16.75
C LYS A 28 -5.38 8.08 16.39
N TYR A 29 -5.97 6.96 15.95
CA TYR A 29 -5.24 5.75 15.60
C TYR A 29 -5.77 5.17 14.28
N PRO A 30 -4.89 4.79 13.35
CA PRO A 30 -5.33 4.06 12.17
C PRO A 30 -6.00 2.74 12.57
N VAL A 31 -7.17 2.48 11.99
CA VAL A 31 -7.95 1.26 12.20
C VAL A 31 -7.78 0.36 10.97
N HIS A 32 -7.04 -0.74 11.12
CA HIS A 32 -6.94 -1.77 10.10
C HIS A 32 -8.09 -2.76 10.29
N THR A 33 -8.98 -2.83 9.29
CA THR A 33 -10.20 -3.63 9.35
C THR A 33 -10.06 -4.92 8.54
N PHE A 34 -10.60 -6.02 9.06
CA PHE A 34 -10.55 -7.34 8.45
C PHE A 34 -11.95 -7.93 8.39
N SER A 35 -12.45 -8.22 7.18
CA SER A 35 -13.66 -9.03 7.01
C SER A 35 -13.29 -10.51 6.88
N LEU A 36 -13.94 -11.37 7.66
CA LEU A 36 -13.79 -12.81 7.58
C LEU A 36 -14.92 -13.44 6.77
N GLY A 37 -14.57 -14.33 5.84
CA GLY A 37 -15.55 -15.10 5.08
C GLY A 37 -16.19 -14.31 3.94
N LYS A 38 -17.42 -14.69 3.59
CA LYS A 38 -18.19 -14.09 2.50
C LYS A 38 -19.04 -12.95 3.07
N ALA A 39 -18.42 -11.80 3.31
CA ALA A 39 -19.17 -10.58 3.60
C ALA A 39 -19.86 -10.11 2.31
N GLU A 40 -21.20 -9.99 2.32
CA GLU A 40 -21.93 -9.49 1.16
C GLU A 40 -21.67 -7.99 0.98
N ASP A 41 -21.51 -7.25 2.08
CA ASP A 41 -21.25 -5.81 2.05
C ASP A 41 -20.30 -5.30 3.16
N PRO A 42 -18.99 -5.18 2.90
CA PRO A 42 -18.02 -4.70 3.89
C PRO A 42 -17.99 -3.17 4.06
N THR A 43 -19.00 -2.43 3.57
CA THR A 43 -18.97 -0.96 3.46
C THR A 43 -18.63 -0.27 4.77
N GLU A 44 -19.10 -0.76 5.92
CA GLU A 44 -18.81 -0.16 7.23
C GLU A 44 -17.34 -0.29 7.61
N LEU A 45 -16.76 -1.49 7.48
CA LEU A 45 -15.35 -1.74 7.75
C LEU A 45 -14.45 -0.92 6.82
N VAL A 46 -14.88 -0.74 5.56
CA VAL A 46 -14.19 0.09 4.58
C VAL A 46 -14.22 1.56 5.01
N THR A 47 -15.38 2.07 5.44
CA THR A 47 -15.54 3.45 5.91
C THR A 47 -14.67 3.71 7.15
N ILE A 48 -14.73 2.84 8.17
CA ILE A 48 -13.91 2.95 9.39
C ILE A 48 -12.41 2.98 9.04
N ALA A 49 -11.95 2.07 8.16
CA ALA A 49 -10.55 2.07 7.73
C ALA A 49 -10.19 3.34 6.97
N LYS A 50 -11.07 3.82 6.07
CA LYS A 50 -10.82 5.02 5.28
C LYS A 50 -10.72 6.27 6.15
N GLU A 51 -11.69 6.48 7.04
CA GLU A 51 -11.76 7.66 7.92
C GLU A 51 -10.60 7.71 8.91
N SER A 52 -10.18 6.55 9.40
CA SER A 52 -9.02 6.46 10.30
C SER A 52 -7.66 6.42 9.60
N LYS A 53 -7.61 6.42 8.26
CA LYS A 53 -6.38 6.23 7.46
C LYS A 53 -5.71 4.87 7.71
N GLY A 54 -6.50 3.87 8.08
CA GLY A 54 -6.11 2.46 8.10
C GLY A 54 -6.33 1.79 6.74
N THR A 55 -6.45 0.47 6.74
CA THR A 55 -6.68 -0.32 5.53
C THR A 55 -7.73 -1.39 5.76
N PHE A 56 -8.49 -1.71 4.72
CA PHE A 56 -9.44 -2.81 4.72
C PHE A 56 -8.84 -4.04 4.03
N SER A 57 -8.93 -5.20 4.69
CA SER A 57 -8.53 -6.51 4.16
C SER A 57 -9.71 -7.47 4.15
N SER A 58 -9.84 -8.25 3.08
CA SER A 58 -10.86 -9.29 2.93
C SER A 58 -10.20 -10.66 2.97
N ILE A 59 -10.58 -11.47 3.97
CA ILE A 59 -10.01 -12.81 4.16
C ILE A 59 -11.04 -13.85 3.71
N SER A 60 -10.86 -14.32 2.48
CA SER A 60 -11.66 -15.39 1.91
C SER A 60 -11.02 -16.75 2.20
N GLY A 61 -11.31 -17.30 3.38
CA GLY A 61 -10.91 -18.65 3.79
C GLY A 61 -9.94 -18.72 4.97
N ASN A 62 -10.10 -19.75 5.80
CA ASN A 62 -9.39 -19.88 7.09
C ASN A 62 -7.86 -19.96 6.95
N SER A 63 -7.36 -20.54 5.86
CA SER A 63 -5.92 -20.67 5.60
C SER A 63 -5.22 -19.33 5.35
N LYS A 64 -5.98 -18.26 5.06
CA LYS A 64 -5.46 -16.92 4.78
C LYS A 64 -5.45 -15.98 5.98
N ILE A 65 -6.03 -16.40 7.10
CA ILE A 65 -6.06 -15.61 8.35
C ILE A 65 -4.63 -15.33 8.84
N MET A 66 -3.80 -16.37 8.97
CA MET A 66 -2.41 -16.23 9.41
C MET A 66 -1.61 -15.27 8.52
N GLU A 67 -1.78 -15.36 7.21
CA GLU A 67 -1.11 -14.51 6.24
C GLU A 67 -1.54 -13.04 6.37
N ALA A 68 -2.84 -12.80 6.54
CA ALA A 68 -3.37 -11.45 6.70
C ALA A 68 -2.84 -10.75 7.95
N PHE A 69 -2.80 -11.47 9.07
CA PHE A 69 -2.23 -10.94 10.30
C PHE A 69 -0.72 -10.78 10.24
N ALA A 70 0.00 -11.67 9.55
CA ALA A 70 1.43 -11.52 9.31
C ALA A 70 1.73 -10.22 8.55
N ILE A 71 0.99 -9.91 7.48
CA ILE A 71 1.14 -8.64 6.74
C ILE A 71 0.91 -7.44 7.68
N CYS A 72 -0.18 -7.45 8.43
CA CYS A 72 -0.55 -6.36 9.32
C CYS A 72 0.48 -6.13 10.44
N LEU A 73 0.91 -7.20 11.09
CA LEU A 73 1.83 -7.14 12.22
C LEU A 73 3.26 -6.81 11.79
N ALA A 74 3.71 -7.31 10.64
CA ALA A 74 5.00 -6.91 10.07
C ALA A 74 5.05 -5.40 9.77
N GLY A 75 3.97 -4.84 9.20
CA GLY A 75 3.84 -3.39 9.00
C GLY A 75 3.93 -2.63 10.33
N LEU A 76 3.11 -3.02 11.31
CA LEU A 76 3.11 -2.42 12.64
C LEU A 76 4.49 -2.40 13.32
N LYS A 77 5.24 -3.49 13.19
CA LYS A 77 6.55 -3.64 13.83
C LYS A 77 7.67 -2.92 13.10
N SER A 78 7.46 -2.55 11.84
CA SER A 78 8.44 -1.86 11.00
C SER A 78 8.15 -0.37 10.83
N VAL A 79 7.35 0.24 11.71
CA VAL A 79 7.10 1.69 11.69
C VAL A 79 8.40 2.46 11.89
N ILE A 80 8.75 3.30 10.91
CA ILE A 80 9.96 4.15 10.94
C ILE A 80 9.65 5.65 10.95
N ALA A 81 8.44 6.02 10.55
CA ALA A 81 8.01 7.42 10.50
C ALA A 81 6.52 7.53 10.88
N VAL A 82 6.23 8.53 11.71
CA VAL A 82 4.90 8.83 12.23
C VAL A 82 4.51 10.26 11.85
N LYS A 83 3.22 10.47 11.55
CA LYS A 83 2.67 11.74 11.04
C LYS A 83 3.49 12.31 9.87
N ALA A 84 3.99 11.44 9.00
CA ALA A 84 4.70 11.82 7.80
C ALA A 84 3.80 12.69 6.91
N ARG A 85 4.33 13.83 6.49
CA ARG A 85 3.70 14.72 5.51
C ARG A 85 4.73 15.10 4.47
N VAL A 86 4.29 15.22 3.22
CA VAL A 86 5.14 15.67 2.13
C VAL A 86 4.61 16.99 1.59
N LYS A 87 5.49 17.97 1.51
CA LYS A 87 5.23 19.27 0.91
C LYS A 87 6.06 19.37 -0.37
N ILE A 88 5.39 19.64 -1.47
CA ILE A 88 6.07 20.02 -2.71
C ILE A 88 6.03 21.53 -2.79
N SER A 89 7.17 22.16 -3.02
CA SER A 89 7.28 23.61 -3.13
C SER A 89 8.04 23.97 -4.39
N PRO A 90 7.64 25.06 -5.08
CA PRO A 90 8.42 25.58 -6.18
C PRO A 90 9.81 25.97 -5.66
N LYS A 91 10.83 25.75 -6.48
CA LYS A 91 12.17 26.26 -6.23
C LYS A 91 12.39 27.44 -7.17
N GLU A 92 12.61 28.61 -6.60
CA GLU A 92 12.99 29.77 -7.39
C GLU A 92 14.35 29.51 -8.05
N SER A 93 14.38 29.71 -9.36
CA SER A 93 15.57 29.63 -10.20
C SER A 93 15.58 30.86 -11.07
N ALA A 94 16.78 31.42 -11.31
CA ALA A 94 16.95 32.61 -12.15
C ALA A 94 16.36 32.45 -13.56
N ASN A 95 16.17 31.20 -14.02
CA ASN A 95 15.74 30.86 -15.37
C ASN A 95 14.26 30.45 -15.47
N THR A 96 13.50 30.51 -14.37
CA THR A 96 12.07 30.14 -14.35
C THR A 96 11.21 31.22 -13.70
N SER A 97 10.05 31.47 -14.29
CA SER A 97 9.02 32.35 -13.72
C SER A 97 7.66 31.65 -13.70
N ASN A 98 6.70 32.19 -12.94
CA ASN A 98 5.33 31.69 -12.85
C ASN A 98 5.22 30.19 -12.48
N VAL A 99 6.14 29.68 -11.63
CA VAL A 99 6.12 28.27 -11.21
C VAL A 99 4.91 28.02 -10.32
N LYS A 100 3.93 27.29 -10.84
CA LYS A 100 2.75 26.79 -10.14
C LYS A 100 2.92 25.30 -9.92
N VAL A 101 2.65 24.88 -8.70
CA VAL A 101 2.62 23.48 -8.29
C VAL A 101 1.17 23.16 -7.99
N TYR A 102 0.70 22.04 -8.52
CA TYR A 102 -0.63 21.51 -8.23
C TYR A 102 -0.54 20.50 -7.09
N LYS A 103 -1.65 20.32 -6.38
CA LYS A 103 -1.73 19.40 -5.25
C LYS A 103 -1.21 18.01 -5.65
N PRO A 104 -0.26 17.41 -4.91
CA PRO A 104 0.16 16.04 -5.17
C PRO A 104 -1.02 15.09 -4.96
N VAL A 105 -1.25 14.20 -5.93
CA VAL A 105 -2.30 13.16 -5.88
C VAL A 105 -1.62 11.81 -5.82
N GLY A 106 -2.10 10.90 -4.98
CA GLY A 106 -1.36 9.68 -4.70
C GLY A 106 -2.02 8.74 -3.71
N ILE A 107 -2.58 9.29 -2.64
CA ILE A 107 -2.89 8.54 -1.42
C ILE A 107 -4.26 8.95 -0.89
N ASN A 108 -5.15 7.97 -0.73
CA ASN A 108 -6.52 8.16 -0.26
C ASN A 108 -7.34 9.19 -1.08
N ASP A 109 -6.85 9.52 -2.28
CA ASP A 109 -7.55 10.42 -3.19
C ASP A 109 -8.63 9.64 -3.94
N THR A 110 -9.86 10.17 -3.89
CA THR A 110 -11.00 9.63 -4.65
C THR A 110 -11.33 10.45 -5.88
N ASP A 111 -10.60 11.54 -6.13
CA ASP A 111 -10.79 12.42 -7.27
C ASP A 111 -9.42 12.91 -7.78
N PHE A 112 -9.23 12.92 -9.10
CA PHE A 112 -8.04 13.43 -9.76
C PHE A 112 -8.28 14.90 -10.14
N ARG A 113 -8.46 15.76 -9.13
CA ARG A 113 -8.48 17.20 -9.35
C ARG A 113 -7.12 17.77 -9.05
N MET A 114 -6.48 18.30 -10.09
CA MET A 114 -5.32 19.18 -9.97
C MET A 114 -5.79 20.52 -9.43
N GLU A 115 -6.11 20.56 -8.14
CA GLU A 115 -6.50 21.80 -7.48
C GLU A 115 -5.26 22.64 -7.19
N ARG A 116 -5.41 23.96 -7.29
CA ARG A 116 -4.38 24.91 -6.88
C ARG A 116 -4.34 24.96 -5.37
N ASP A 117 -3.66 23.99 -4.79
CA ASP A 117 -3.37 23.92 -3.37
C ASP A 117 -1.97 23.33 -3.16
N ASN A 118 -1.13 24.07 -2.44
CA ASN A 118 0.22 23.65 -2.06
C ASN A 118 0.24 23.02 -0.65
N GLU A 119 -0.90 22.59 -0.13
CA GLU A 119 -0.98 21.93 1.16
C GLU A 119 -0.14 20.64 1.17
N ALA A 120 0.54 20.42 2.30
CA ALA A 120 1.29 19.20 2.51
C ALA A 120 0.35 17.98 2.58
N VAL A 121 0.61 16.99 1.73
CA VAL A 121 -0.13 15.72 1.69
C VAL A 121 0.25 14.88 2.89
N ALA A 122 -0.75 14.45 3.66
CA ALA A 122 -0.56 13.59 4.81
C ALA A 122 -0.37 12.13 4.37
N LEU A 123 0.83 11.60 4.58
CA LEU A 123 1.15 10.18 4.34
C LEU A 123 0.81 9.31 5.56
N GLY A 124 0.79 9.91 6.75
CA GLY A 124 0.45 9.22 8.00
C GLY A 124 1.63 8.45 8.55
N VAL A 125 1.44 7.16 8.82
CA VAL A 125 2.54 6.27 9.25
C VAL A 125 3.22 5.68 8.03
N LEU A 126 4.54 5.49 8.06
CA LEU A 126 5.29 4.74 7.05
C LEU A 126 6.04 3.56 7.67
N TYR A 127 5.97 2.41 6.99
CA TYR A 127 6.69 1.20 7.33
C TYR A 127 8.06 1.15 6.62
N ALA A 128 9.01 0.42 7.18
CA ALA A 128 10.32 0.23 6.58
C ALA A 128 10.17 -0.49 5.23
N GLY A 129 10.75 0.09 4.17
CA GLY A 129 10.63 -0.43 2.81
C GLY A 129 9.30 -0.09 2.10
N GLU A 130 8.38 0.63 2.74
CA GLU A 130 7.16 1.10 2.09
C GLU A 130 7.45 2.27 1.14
N VAL A 131 6.88 2.23 -0.07
CA VAL A 131 7.04 3.26 -1.10
C VAL A 131 5.68 3.92 -1.35
N LYS A 132 5.67 5.26 -1.40
CA LYS A 132 4.49 6.07 -1.75
C LYS A 132 4.79 6.86 -3.02
N ASP A 133 4.11 6.50 -4.11
CA ASP A 133 4.24 7.19 -5.38
C ASP A 133 3.19 8.32 -5.47
N LEU A 134 3.63 9.54 -5.71
CA LEU A 134 2.76 10.71 -5.86
C LEU A 134 2.94 11.31 -7.25
N ILE A 135 1.83 11.74 -7.84
CA ILE A 135 1.82 12.49 -9.09
C ILE A 135 1.66 13.97 -8.74
N VAL A 136 2.53 14.79 -9.31
CA VAL A 136 2.52 16.24 -9.12
C VAL A 136 2.36 16.90 -10.47
N GLY A 137 1.31 17.70 -10.63
CA GLY A 137 1.20 18.61 -11.76
C GLY A 137 2.07 19.84 -11.54
N ILE A 138 2.74 20.33 -12.58
CA ILE A 138 3.47 21.59 -12.56
C ILE A 138 3.19 22.40 -13.81
N GLU A 139 3.16 23.72 -13.65
CA GLU A 139 3.10 24.68 -14.74
C GLU A 139 4.16 25.75 -14.45
N PHE A 140 5.00 26.07 -15.42
CA PHE A 140 6.06 27.06 -15.25
C PHE A 140 6.41 27.68 -16.60
N THR A 141 7.03 28.86 -16.54
CA THR A 141 7.59 29.54 -17.70
C THR A 141 9.11 29.47 -17.62
N VAL A 142 9.75 29.25 -18.76
CA VAL A 142 11.21 29.29 -18.91
C VAL A 142 11.55 30.41 -19.88
N GLU A 143 12.64 31.12 -19.64
CA GLU A 143 13.21 32.06 -20.62
C GLU A 143 13.65 31.32 -21.89
N ASP A 144 13.85 32.05 -23.00
CA ASP A 144 14.21 31.44 -24.29
C ASP A 144 15.47 30.55 -24.17
N VAL A 145 15.30 29.27 -24.49
CA VAL A 145 16.30 28.24 -24.24
C VAL A 145 16.97 27.85 -25.54
N LYS A 146 18.28 28.03 -25.62
CA LYS A 146 19.09 27.44 -26.69
C LYS A 146 19.64 26.09 -26.23
N GLY A 147 19.08 25.01 -26.77
CA GLY A 147 19.49 23.63 -26.52
C GLY A 147 19.02 23.03 -25.20
N PHE A 148 19.73 22.00 -24.74
CA PHE A 148 19.36 21.25 -23.53
C PHE A 148 19.64 22.06 -22.26
N ARG A 149 18.72 21.98 -21.31
CA ARG A 149 18.88 22.50 -19.95
C ARG A 149 18.25 21.55 -18.94
N SER A 150 18.82 21.57 -17.74
CA SER A 150 18.21 21.05 -16.53
C SER A 150 17.95 22.21 -15.58
N ILE A 151 16.73 22.32 -15.06
CA ILE A 151 16.41 23.28 -14.01
C ILE A 151 15.83 22.54 -12.82
N ASP A 152 16.31 22.87 -11.64
CA ASP A 152 15.65 22.51 -10.39
C ASP A 152 14.35 23.32 -10.26
N VAL A 153 13.19 22.72 -10.52
CA VAL A 153 11.89 23.43 -10.50
C VAL A 153 11.15 23.20 -9.19
N LEU A 154 11.38 22.08 -8.51
CA LEU A 154 10.66 21.70 -7.30
C LEU A 154 11.60 21.24 -6.19
N ALA A 155 11.15 21.45 -4.96
CA ALA A 155 11.68 20.78 -3.79
C ALA A 155 10.57 19.96 -3.13
N ALA A 156 10.81 18.66 -2.96
CA ALA A 156 10.00 17.79 -2.13
C ALA A 156 10.60 17.77 -0.72
N THR A 157 9.80 18.13 0.28
CA THR A 157 10.21 18.12 1.69
C THR A 157 9.29 17.18 2.45
N VAL A 158 9.84 16.15 3.08
CA VAL A 158 9.11 15.22 3.94
C VAL A 158 9.41 15.56 5.38
N GLU A 159 8.37 15.86 6.15
CA GLU A 159 8.42 16.07 7.59
C GLU A 159 7.82 14.86 8.31
N TYR A 160 8.49 14.36 9.34
CA TYR A 160 8.00 13.22 10.12
C TYR A 160 8.59 13.19 11.53
N TYR A 161 8.00 12.36 12.39
CA TYR A 161 8.55 12.02 13.70
C TYR A 161 9.06 10.58 13.71
N LYS A 162 10.18 10.32 14.39
CA LYS A 162 10.72 8.96 14.53
C LYS A 162 9.93 8.11 15.53
N ASP A 163 9.23 8.76 16.45
CA ASP A 163 8.32 8.13 17.42
C ASP A 163 7.17 9.07 17.82
N VAL A 164 6.20 8.55 18.57
CA VAL A 164 4.98 9.26 19.01
C VAL A 164 5.23 10.28 20.13
N GLN A 165 6.30 10.14 20.89
CA GLN A 165 6.65 11.08 21.97
C GLN A 165 7.36 12.33 21.44
N GLN A 166 7.94 12.25 20.24
CA GLN A 166 8.67 13.35 19.60
C GLN A 166 7.80 14.47 19.05
N GLU A 167 6.48 14.50 19.30
CA GLU A 167 5.65 15.67 18.96
C GLU A 167 6.07 16.96 19.71
N GLN A 168 6.91 16.83 20.73
CA GLN A 168 7.57 17.95 21.42
C GLN A 168 9.06 18.14 21.04
N LEU A 169 9.64 17.26 20.20
CA LEU A 169 11.01 17.35 19.68
C LEU A 169 10.99 17.87 18.22
N PRO A 170 12.14 18.33 17.66
CA PRO A 170 12.15 18.83 16.30
C PRO A 170 11.82 17.71 15.32
N LYS A 171 10.92 18.02 14.39
CA LYS A 171 10.57 17.13 13.27
C LYS A 171 11.83 16.73 12.52
N SER A 172 11.92 15.46 12.15
CA SER A 172 12.91 15.03 11.15
C SER A 172 12.44 15.50 9.79
N THR A 173 13.38 16.04 9.01
CA THR A 173 13.11 16.57 7.68
C THR A 173 14.06 15.95 6.68
N ALA A 174 13.51 15.42 5.59
CA ALA A 174 14.26 15.01 4.42
C ALA A 174 13.84 15.89 3.24
N LYS A 175 14.81 16.33 2.43
CA LYS A 175 14.55 17.19 1.27
C LYS A 175 15.19 16.60 0.03
N CYS A 176 14.45 16.58 -1.06
CA CYS A 176 14.95 16.26 -2.39
C CYS A 176 14.60 17.40 -3.34
N THR A 177 15.45 17.62 -4.33
CA THR A 177 15.20 18.58 -5.41
C THR A 177 14.88 17.81 -6.67
N MET A 178 13.82 18.21 -7.38
CA MET A 178 13.44 17.59 -8.64
C MET A 178 13.83 18.49 -9.79
N GLN A 179 14.55 17.90 -10.74
CA GLN A 179 14.97 18.57 -11.97
C GLN A 179 13.96 18.32 -13.08
N VAL A 180 13.70 19.36 -13.86
CA VAL A 180 12.99 19.27 -15.12
C VAL A 180 14.00 19.50 -16.23
N HIS A 181 14.07 18.53 -17.13
CA HIS A 181 14.89 18.59 -18.32
C HIS A 181 14.02 19.08 -19.48
N PHE A 182 14.50 20.06 -20.23
CA PHE A 182 13.84 20.53 -21.44
C PHE A 182 14.88 20.90 -22.49
N CYS A 183 14.50 20.79 -23.76
CA CYS A 183 15.30 21.28 -24.87
C CYS A 183 14.52 22.29 -25.70
N GLY A 184 15.14 23.45 -25.96
CA GLY A 184 14.65 24.39 -26.95
C GLY A 184 14.98 23.98 -28.38
N THR A 185 13.98 24.05 -29.27
CA THR A 185 14.03 23.55 -30.65
C THR A 185 14.83 24.44 -31.61
N LEU A 186 15.22 25.64 -31.19
CA LEU A 186 16.06 26.55 -31.96
C LEU A 186 17.54 26.14 -31.82
N PHE A 187 18.02 25.37 -32.81
CA PHE A 187 19.44 25.20 -33.18
C PHE A 187 20.36 24.27 -32.36
N ALA A 188 19.86 23.33 -31.55
CA ALA A 188 20.76 22.42 -30.84
C ALA A 188 20.92 21.05 -31.52
N SER A 189 22.13 20.77 -32.03
CA SER A 189 22.58 19.41 -32.31
C SER A 189 22.58 18.61 -31.01
N GLY A 190 21.80 17.52 -30.94
CA GLY A 190 21.69 16.67 -29.75
C GLY A 190 20.32 16.69 -29.06
N CYS A 191 19.36 17.48 -29.56
CA CYS A 191 17.99 17.39 -29.08
C CYS A 191 17.17 16.42 -29.92
N THR A 192 16.78 15.31 -29.31
CA THR A 192 15.79 14.39 -29.85
C THR A 192 14.41 14.87 -29.42
N ASN A 193 13.47 14.98 -30.37
CA ASN A 193 12.06 15.25 -30.09
C ASN A 193 11.40 13.99 -29.49
N ASP A 194 11.98 13.45 -28.41
CA ASP A 194 11.46 12.28 -27.73
C ASP A 194 10.23 12.69 -26.91
N ARG A 195 9.06 12.33 -27.41
CA ARG A 195 7.77 12.57 -26.76
C ARG A 195 7.34 11.39 -25.91
N THR A 196 8.22 10.42 -25.67
CA THR A 196 7.93 9.24 -24.86
C THR A 196 7.73 9.67 -23.41
N PRO A 197 6.54 9.46 -22.83
CA PRO A 197 6.30 9.80 -21.44
C PRO A 197 7.13 8.90 -20.51
N PHE A 198 7.51 9.42 -19.34
CA PHE A 198 8.29 8.66 -18.38
C PHE A 198 7.48 7.45 -17.85
N PRO A 199 7.99 6.20 -17.92
CA PRO A 199 7.22 5.00 -17.62
C PRO A 199 6.54 5.00 -16.25
N MET A 200 7.23 5.45 -15.19
CA MET A 200 6.63 5.48 -13.85
C MET A 200 5.46 6.47 -13.77
N VAL A 201 5.52 7.62 -14.45
CA VAL A 201 4.43 8.60 -14.42
C VAL A 201 3.18 8.01 -15.05
N VAL A 202 3.31 7.43 -16.25
CA VAL A 202 2.16 6.81 -16.94
C VAL A 202 1.67 5.55 -16.25
N GLN A 203 2.53 4.79 -15.59
CA GLN A 203 2.12 3.66 -14.74
C GLN A 203 1.22 4.13 -13.59
N GLN A 204 1.62 5.20 -12.89
CA GLN A 204 0.81 5.73 -11.79
C GLN A 204 -0.49 6.35 -12.30
N MET A 205 -0.46 7.07 -13.43
CA MET A 205 -1.69 7.59 -14.06
C MET A 205 -2.63 6.46 -14.50
N ALA A 206 -2.12 5.38 -15.11
CA ALA A 206 -2.93 4.22 -15.47
C ALA A 206 -3.57 3.56 -14.25
N ARG A 207 -2.83 3.45 -13.13
CA ARG A 207 -3.35 2.97 -11.85
C ARG A 207 -4.51 3.85 -11.36
N PHE A 208 -4.39 5.17 -11.50
CA PHE A 208 -5.45 6.11 -11.15
C PHE A 208 -6.70 5.96 -12.04
N ASP A 209 -6.53 5.80 -13.34
CA ASP A 209 -7.65 5.52 -14.26
C ASP A 209 -8.46 4.30 -13.78
N VAL A 210 -7.77 3.25 -13.31
CA VAL A 210 -8.43 2.06 -12.74
C VAL A 210 -9.14 2.37 -11.41
N LEU A 211 -8.55 3.16 -10.52
CA LEU A 211 -9.19 3.55 -9.26
C LEU A 211 -10.45 4.40 -9.50
N LEU A 212 -10.43 5.29 -10.48
CA LEU A 212 -11.60 6.09 -10.88
C LEU A 212 -12.71 5.20 -11.45
N LEU A 213 -12.36 4.23 -12.31
CA LEU A 213 -13.30 3.21 -12.79
C LEU A 213 -13.95 2.44 -11.62
N MET A 214 -13.15 2.02 -10.64
CA MET A 214 -13.67 1.32 -9.45
C MET A 214 -14.61 2.21 -8.63
N ALA A 215 -14.30 3.50 -8.49
CA ALA A 215 -15.16 4.47 -7.82
C ALA A 215 -16.49 4.68 -8.56
N GLU A 216 -16.47 4.73 -9.89
CA GLU A 216 -17.68 4.80 -10.73
C GLU A 216 -18.56 3.57 -10.54
N ILE A 217 -17.97 2.37 -10.59
CA ILE A 217 -18.68 1.10 -10.38
C ILE A 217 -19.32 1.08 -8.99
N ARG A 218 -18.57 1.46 -7.96
CA ARG A 218 -19.07 1.57 -6.59
C ARG A 218 -20.27 2.52 -6.51
N GLY A 219 -20.17 3.72 -7.09
CA GLY A 219 -21.29 4.68 -7.09
C GLY A 219 -22.56 4.12 -7.73
N LYS A 220 -22.42 3.35 -8.80
CA LYS A 220 -23.55 2.65 -9.42
C LYS A 220 -24.10 1.52 -8.56
N LEU A 221 -23.24 0.73 -7.91
CA LEU A 221 -23.67 -0.31 -6.97
C LEU A 221 -24.42 0.27 -5.76
N ASP A 222 -23.95 1.38 -5.22
CA ASP A 222 -24.63 2.09 -4.13
C ASP A 222 -26.00 2.62 -4.57
N ALA A 223 -26.13 3.06 -5.84
CA ALA A 223 -27.41 3.46 -6.41
C ALA A 223 -28.38 2.28 -6.61
N VAL A 224 -27.89 1.11 -6.99
CA VAL A 224 -28.68 -0.14 -7.08
C VAL A 224 -29.17 -0.56 -5.69
N LYS A 225 -28.28 -0.62 -4.69
CA LYS A 225 -28.63 -0.97 -3.30
C LYS A 225 -29.79 -0.13 -2.76
N LYS A 226 -29.75 1.19 -3.02
CA LYS A 226 -30.80 2.12 -2.57
C LYS A 226 -32.18 1.84 -3.18
N LYS A 227 -32.27 1.14 -4.31
CA LYS A 227 -33.54 0.84 -5.00
C LYS A 227 -34.30 -0.37 -4.45
N LYS A 228 -33.80 -1.04 -3.39
CA LYS A 228 -34.46 -2.17 -2.68
C LYS A 228 -34.94 -3.30 -3.60
N GLU A 229 -34.05 -3.86 -4.41
CA GLU A 229 -34.24 -5.21 -4.97
C GLU A 229 -33.28 -6.18 -4.26
N ASP A 230 -33.76 -7.38 -3.97
CA ASP A 230 -33.17 -8.37 -3.06
C ASP A 230 -31.64 -8.50 -3.18
N GLY A 231 -30.94 -8.48 -2.03
CA GLY A 231 -29.47 -8.46 -1.92
C GLY A 231 -28.72 -9.59 -2.64
N ILE A 232 -29.43 -10.63 -3.06
CA ILE A 232 -28.92 -11.75 -3.86
C ILE A 232 -28.48 -11.29 -5.29
N MET A 233 -29.08 -10.22 -5.84
CA MET A 233 -28.74 -9.70 -7.17
C MET A 233 -27.45 -8.84 -7.21
N LEU A 234 -27.00 -8.29 -6.07
CA LEU A 234 -25.91 -7.32 -6.04
C LEU A 234 -24.55 -7.85 -6.53
N PRO A 235 -24.06 -9.03 -6.10
CA PRO A 235 -22.83 -9.60 -6.66
C PRO A 235 -22.96 -9.97 -8.14
N TYR A 236 -24.16 -10.40 -8.58
CA TYR A 236 -24.43 -10.77 -9.97
C TYR A 236 -24.44 -9.56 -10.92
N GLU A 237 -24.95 -8.43 -10.46
CA GLU A 237 -24.87 -7.17 -11.18
C GLU A 237 -23.46 -6.60 -11.14
N ALA A 238 -22.77 -6.67 -10.00
CA ALA A 238 -21.42 -6.17 -9.83
C ALA A 238 -20.41 -6.78 -10.80
N TRP A 239 -20.39 -8.10 -11.00
CA TRP A 239 -19.42 -8.71 -11.93
C TRP A 239 -19.70 -8.34 -13.38
N ARG A 240 -20.97 -8.25 -13.80
CA ARG A 240 -21.34 -7.83 -15.16
C ARG A 240 -20.94 -6.39 -15.41
N MET A 241 -21.22 -5.52 -14.45
CA MET A 241 -20.86 -4.10 -14.53
C MET A 241 -19.34 -3.92 -14.58
N LEU A 242 -18.59 -4.55 -13.67
CA LEU A 242 -17.12 -4.48 -13.66
C LEU A 242 -16.55 -4.99 -14.98
N LYS A 243 -17.01 -6.15 -15.47
CA LYS A 243 -16.55 -6.71 -16.74
C LYS A 243 -16.86 -5.78 -17.91
N SER A 244 -18.10 -5.29 -18.04
CA SER A 244 -18.51 -4.44 -19.16
C SER A 244 -17.72 -3.13 -19.16
N ARG A 245 -17.68 -2.44 -18.03
CA ARG A 245 -16.98 -1.16 -17.93
C ARG A 245 -15.48 -1.30 -18.11
N TRP A 246 -14.86 -2.37 -17.61
CA TRP A 246 -13.44 -2.65 -17.88
C TRP A 246 -13.14 -2.78 -19.38
N GLU A 247 -13.93 -3.57 -20.10
CA GLU A 247 -13.74 -3.75 -21.55
C GLU A 247 -14.06 -2.49 -22.36
N GLU A 248 -15.11 -1.74 -21.99
CA GLU A 248 -15.43 -0.44 -22.59
C GLU A 248 -14.29 0.57 -22.39
N SER A 249 -13.77 0.67 -21.16
CA SER A 249 -12.68 1.57 -20.81
C SER A 249 -11.42 1.27 -21.60
N LYS A 250 -10.99 0.00 -21.68
CA LYS A 250 -9.80 -0.38 -22.47
C LYS A 250 -9.85 0.08 -23.94
N ASN A 251 -11.04 0.15 -24.51
CA ASN A 251 -11.27 0.56 -25.89
C ASN A 251 -11.50 2.07 -26.08
N SER A 252 -11.57 2.85 -25.00
CA SER A 252 -11.83 4.29 -25.07
C SER A 252 -10.54 5.12 -25.20
N ASP A 253 -10.51 6.09 -26.12
CA ASP A 253 -9.48 7.13 -26.24
C ASP A 253 -9.49 8.19 -25.14
N GLU A 254 -10.61 8.31 -24.42
CA GLU A 254 -10.80 9.37 -23.44
C GLU A 254 -10.58 8.87 -22.01
N TYR A 255 -11.16 7.73 -21.62
CA TYR A 255 -11.16 7.28 -20.22
C TYR A 255 -9.87 6.59 -19.76
N PHE A 256 -9.17 5.88 -20.66
CA PHE A 256 -7.99 5.04 -20.35
C PHE A 256 -6.79 5.44 -21.23
N TYR A 257 -6.66 6.74 -21.51
CA TYR A 257 -5.53 7.27 -22.27
C TYR A 257 -4.19 6.87 -21.63
N SER A 258 -4.06 7.05 -20.30
CA SER A 258 -2.83 6.76 -19.58
C SER A 258 -2.48 5.27 -19.60
N TRP A 259 -3.50 4.40 -19.51
CA TRP A 259 -3.34 2.96 -19.66
C TRP A 259 -2.70 2.59 -21.01
N ARG A 260 -3.23 3.12 -22.12
CA ARG A 260 -2.64 2.83 -23.45
C ARG A 260 -1.27 3.46 -23.64
N GLN A 261 -1.01 4.64 -23.09
CA GLN A 261 0.33 5.23 -23.12
C GLN A 261 1.33 4.38 -22.35
N ALA A 262 0.96 3.90 -21.16
CA ALA A 262 1.77 2.99 -20.37
C ALA A 262 2.12 1.71 -21.15
N GLN A 263 1.14 1.08 -21.82
CA GLN A 263 1.40 -0.07 -22.69
C GLN A 263 2.35 0.25 -23.85
N ARG A 264 2.19 1.42 -24.50
CA ARG A 264 3.06 1.84 -25.62
C ARG A 264 4.51 2.04 -25.22
N VAL A 265 4.76 2.49 -23.98
CA VAL A 265 6.12 2.67 -23.46
C VAL A 265 6.65 1.45 -22.71
N GLY A 266 5.96 0.30 -22.81
CA GLY A 266 6.43 -0.98 -22.27
C GLY A 266 6.22 -1.17 -20.76
N VAL A 267 5.33 -0.39 -20.12
CA VAL A 267 4.94 -0.64 -18.72
C VAL A 267 4.13 -1.94 -18.65
N ASP A 268 4.54 -2.85 -17.77
CA ASP A 268 3.77 -4.06 -17.46
C ASP A 268 2.57 -3.72 -16.56
N LEU A 269 1.38 -3.81 -17.13
CA LEU A 269 0.10 -3.64 -16.43
C LEU A 269 -0.63 -4.97 -16.22
N GLY A 270 -0.01 -6.10 -16.61
CA GLY A 270 -0.64 -7.42 -16.59
C GLY A 270 -1.09 -7.84 -15.19
N ARG A 271 -0.41 -7.37 -14.14
CA ARG A 271 -0.85 -7.60 -12.76
C ARG A 271 -2.23 -7.00 -12.47
N ILE A 272 -2.45 -5.73 -12.83
CA ILE A 272 -3.74 -5.05 -12.58
C ILE A 272 -4.83 -5.75 -13.40
N GLU A 273 -4.53 -6.12 -14.65
CA GLU A 273 -5.48 -6.87 -15.49
C GLU A 273 -5.83 -8.24 -14.86
N ASN A 274 -4.84 -8.99 -14.39
CA ASN A 274 -5.05 -10.25 -13.69
C ASN A 274 -5.89 -10.07 -12.41
N ASP A 275 -5.63 -9.01 -11.64
CA ASP A 275 -6.40 -8.68 -10.45
C ASP A 275 -7.87 -8.37 -10.79
N ILE A 276 -8.14 -7.58 -11.84
CA ILE A 276 -9.50 -7.28 -12.32
C ILE A 276 -10.22 -8.57 -12.72
N HIS A 277 -9.56 -9.44 -13.49
CA HIS A 277 -10.14 -10.73 -13.88
C HIS A 277 -10.44 -11.63 -12.67
N ALA A 278 -9.55 -11.65 -11.69
CA ALA A 278 -9.75 -12.37 -10.44
C ALA A 278 -10.94 -11.79 -9.64
N MET A 279 -11.08 -10.47 -9.56
CA MET A 279 -12.24 -9.82 -8.93
C MET A 279 -13.55 -10.19 -9.63
N VAL A 280 -13.60 -10.15 -10.97
CA VAL A 280 -14.76 -10.59 -11.75
C VAL A 280 -15.11 -12.05 -11.43
N SER A 281 -14.11 -12.93 -11.33
CA SER A 281 -14.31 -14.33 -10.93
C SER A 281 -14.85 -14.48 -9.51
N CYS A 282 -14.31 -13.72 -8.55
CA CYS A 282 -14.78 -13.70 -7.16
C CYS A 282 -16.25 -13.27 -7.07
N LEU A 283 -16.63 -12.20 -7.77
CA LEU A 283 -18.01 -11.70 -7.82
C LEU A 283 -18.95 -12.70 -8.51
N LYS A 284 -18.52 -13.30 -9.62
CA LYS A 284 -19.31 -14.33 -10.35
C LYS A 284 -19.57 -15.56 -9.48
N ARG A 285 -18.64 -15.93 -8.60
CA ARG A 285 -18.78 -17.03 -7.63
C ARG A 285 -19.58 -16.63 -6.38
N GLY A 286 -20.04 -15.38 -6.32
CA GLY A 286 -20.76 -14.84 -5.18
C GLY A 286 -19.90 -14.79 -3.91
N LEU A 287 -18.61 -14.47 -4.00
CA LEU A 287 -17.73 -14.31 -2.83
C LEU A 287 -17.84 -12.92 -2.17
N GLY A 288 -18.80 -12.10 -2.60
CA GLY A 288 -19.04 -10.76 -2.08
C GLY A 288 -18.08 -9.69 -2.62
N LEU A 289 -18.26 -8.45 -2.17
CA LEU A 289 -17.48 -7.29 -2.62
C LEU A 289 -16.15 -7.12 -1.88
N GLY A 290 -15.86 -7.94 -0.88
CA GLY A 290 -14.66 -7.86 -0.05
C GLY A 290 -13.35 -7.78 -0.85
N CYS A 291 -13.20 -8.60 -1.88
CA CYS A 291 -11.97 -8.60 -2.69
C CYS A 291 -11.77 -7.30 -3.49
N VAL A 292 -12.85 -6.68 -3.96
CA VAL A 292 -12.80 -5.40 -4.68
C VAL A 292 -12.41 -4.29 -3.72
N TYR A 293 -13.09 -4.19 -2.58
CA TYR A 293 -12.84 -3.14 -1.60
C TYR A 293 -11.44 -3.21 -0.98
N SER A 294 -10.95 -4.42 -0.70
CA SER A 294 -9.61 -4.60 -0.14
C SER A 294 -8.51 -4.31 -1.15
N TRP A 295 -8.73 -4.61 -2.45
CA TRP A 295 -7.85 -4.17 -3.52
C TRP A 295 -7.84 -2.65 -3.66
N VAL A 296 -9.01 -2.01 -3.70
CA VAL A 296 -9.12 -0.53 -3.76
C VAL A 296 -8.42 0.09 -2.56
N SER A 297 -8.65 -0.41 -1.35
CA SER A 297 -7.97 0.06 -0.13
C SER A 297 -6.44 -0.06 -0.23
N SER A 298 -5.95 -1.19 -0.76
CA SER A 298 -4.51 -1.43 -0.98
C SER A 298 -3.89 -0.40 -1.91
N TYR A 299 -4.51 -0.17 -3.07
CA TYR A 299 -3.98 0.71 -4.10
C TYR A 299 -4.16 2.19 -3.76
N GLN A 300 -5.27 2.58 -3.11
CA GLN A 300 -5.47 3.94 -2.62
C GLN A 300 -4.49 4.30 -1.50
N MET A 301 -4.19 3.35 -0.62
CA MET A 301 -3.24 3.58 0.46
C MET A 301 -1.80 3.28 0.05
N GLN A 302 -1.57 2.66 -1.12
CA GLN A 302 -0.27 2.11 -1.55
C GLN A 302 0.39 1.31 -0.44
N ARG A 303 -0.37 0.36 0.11
CA ARG A 303 -0.03 -0.39 1.31
C ARG A 303 -0.60 -1.79 1.19
N ALA A 304 0.17 -2.79 1.59
CA ALA A 304 -0.28 -4.17 1.48
C ALA A 304 -1.55 -4.42 2.29
N THR A 305 -2.55 -5.00 1.64
CA THR A 305 -3.72 -5.63 2.27
C THR A 305 -3.81 -7.08 1.83
N THR A 306 -4.61 -7.87 2.55
CA THR A 306 -5.05 -9.17 2.04
C THR A 306 -6.31 -8.96 1.23
N THR A 307 -6.22 -9.20 -0.07
CA THR A 307 -7.32 -8.91 -1.01
C THR A 307 -8.27 -10.11 -1.21
N GLY A 308 -7.89 -11.30 -0.78
CA GLY A 308 -8.61 -12.53 -1.12
C GLY A 308 -8.49 -12.91 -2.61
N LEU A 309 -7.69 -12.18 -3.39
CA LEU A 309 -7.31 -12.53 -4.76
C LEU A 309 -6.18 -13.58 -4.75
N PRO A 310 -5.99 -14.35 -5.83
CA PRO A 310 -4.94 -15.37 -5.92
C PRO A 310 -3.54 -14.76 -5.99
N THR A 311 -3.42 -13.52 -6.47
CA THR A 311 -2.18 -12.76 -6.56
C THR A 311 -1.73 -12.28 -5.17
N THR A 312 -0.41 -12.24 -4.96
CA THR A 312 0.16 -11.62 -3.75
C THR A 312 -0.12 -10.11 -3.75
N SER A 313 -0.02 -9.47 -2.58
CA SER A 313 -0.26 -8.02 -2.45
C SER A 313 0.83 -7.19 -3.15
N SER A 314 0.47 -6.05 -3.76
CA SER A 314 1.37 -5.22 -4.60
C SER A 314 2.35 -4.34 -3.83
N PHE A 315 2.19 -4.25 -2.52
CA PHE A 315 2.88 -3.29 -1.68
C PHE A 315 3.48 -3.95 -0.44
N LEU A 316 3.86 -5.23 -0.54
CA LEU A 316 4.55 -5.92 0.55
C LEU A 316 5.91 -5.27 0.75
N THR A 317 6.26 -4.98 2.01
CA THR A 317 7.62 -4.63 2.37
C THR A 317 8.44 -5.90 2.61
N PRO A 318 9.79 -5.84 2.59
CA PRO A 318 10.62 -7.02 2.86
C PRO A 318 10.26 -7.71 4.19
N ALA A 319 9.98 -6.95 5.24
CA ALA A 319 9.56 -7.50 6.53
C ALA A 319 8.20 -8.22 6.46
N MET A 320 7.27 -7.74 5.62
CA MET A 320 5.99 -8.41 5.38
C MET A 320 6.19 -9.72 4.61
N GLU A 321 7.05 -9.73 3.59
CA GLU A 321 7.36 -10.94 2.82
C GLU A 321 7.94 -12.03 3.71
N ASP A 322 8.92 -11.68 4.56
CA ASP A 322 9.54 -12.60 5.51
C ASP A 322 8.51 -13.19 6.49
N MET A 323 7.67 -12.33 7.07
CA MET A 323 6.67 -12.77 8.06
C MET A 323 5.58 -13.63 7.41
N VAL A 324 5.16 -13.31 6.19
CA VAL A 324 4.20 -14.13 5.42
C VAL A 324 4.80 -15.50 5.10
N HIS A 325 6.07 -15.55 4.66
CA HIS A 325 6.76 -16.81 4.39
C HIS A 325 6.83 -17.69 5.65
N GLN A 326 7.13 -17.10 6.81
CA GLN A 326 7.16 -17.82 8.08
C GLN A 326 5.77 -18.27 8.52
N ALA A 327 4.74 -17.46 8.34
CA ALA A 327 3.35 -17.81 8.65
C ALA A 327 2.85 -18.99 7.79
N ARG A 328 3.24 -19.05 6.51
CA ARG A 328 2.95 -20.18 5.62
C ARG A 328 3.64 -21.45 6.09
N LYS A 329 4.95 -21.38 6.37
CA LYS A 329 5.73 -22.52 6.90
C LYS A 329 5.17 -23.06 8.21
N GLN A 330 4.68 -22.17 9.09
CA GLN A 330 4.06 -22.60 10.34
C GLN A 330 2.71 -23.29 10.10
N SER A 331 1.87 -22.74 9.21
CA SER A 331 0.59 -23.34 8.83
C SER A 331 0.78 -24.75 8.25
N GLU A 332 1.81 -24.96 7.43
CA GLU A 332 2.16 -26.27 6.88
C GLU A 332 2.58 -27.27 7.96
N LYS A 333 3.40 -26.85 8.92
CA LYS A 333 3.81 -27.68 10.05
C LYS A 333 2.63 -28.09 10.92
N ASP A 334 1.72 -27.17 11.20
CA ASP A 334 0.53 -27.46 12.00
C ASP A 334 -0.39 -28.44 11.27
N ALA A 335 -0.54 -28.29 9.95
CA ALA A 335 -1.30 -29.23 9.12
C ALA A 335 -0.66 -30.63 9.13
N ALA A 336 0.67 -30.72 9.05
CA ALA A 336 1.41 -31.98 9.12
C ALA A 336 1.37 -32.65 10.51
N ALA A 337 1.41 -31.86 11.59
CA ALA A 337 1.26 -32.38 12.94
C ALA A 337 -0.16 -32.91 13.20
N THR A 338 -1.17 -32.24 12.63
CA THR A 338 -2.58 -32.66 12.72
C THR A 338 -2.84 -33.94 11.92
N SER A 339 -2.19 -34.14 10.77
CA SER A 339 -2.31 -35.37 9.99
C SER A 339 -1.56 -36.56 10.59
N ALA A 340 -0.47 -36.32 11.32
CA ALA A 340 0.31 -37.36 12.02
C ALA A 340 -0.37 -37.88 13.30
N ALA A 341 -1.28 -37.12 13.91
CA ALA A 341 -1.93 -37.44 15.19
C ALA A 341 -3.14 -38.41 15.10
N GLY A 342 -3.33 -39.13 13.98
CA GLY A 342 -4.19 -40.31 13.81
C GLY A 342 -5.53 -40.35 14.61
N GLY A 343 -6.64 -39.98 13.98
CA GLY A 343 -7.96 -40.53 14.33
C GLY A 343 -8.62 -40.08 15.65
N GLY A 344 -8.14 -39.04 16.32
CA GLY A 344 -8.85 -38.40 17.43
C GLY A 344 -9.79 -37.30 16.92
N THR A 345 -11.04 -37.29 17.38
CA THR A 345 -12.16 -36.37 17.05
C THR A 345 -11.74 -35.18 16.21
N ARG A 346 -12.26 -35.13 14.97
CA ARG A 346 -12.24 -33.95 14.11
C ARG A 346 -12.54 -32.73 15.00
N MET A 347 -11.53 -31.95 15.37
CA MET A 347 -11.72 -30.54 15.68
C MET A 347 -12.06 -29.89 14.33
N ALA A 348 -13.22 -30.27 13.79
CA ALA A 348 -14.01 -29.35 13.02
C ALA A 348 -14.06 -28.13 13.92
N LEU A 349 -13.43 -27.05 13.48
CA LEU A 349 -13.66 -25.77 14.10
C LEU A 349 -15.17 -25.53 13.95
N ARG A 350 -15.96 -25.92 14.96
CA ARG A 350 -17.35 -25.48 15.05
C ARG A 350 -17.30 -23.96 14.98
N PRO A 351 -18.10 -23.32 14.11
CA PRO A 351 -18.26 -21.88 14.11
C PRO A 351 -18.98 -21.55 15.42
N GLY A 352 -18.20 -21.14 16.40
CA GLY A 352 -18.64 -20.73 17.72
C GLY A 352 -17.74 -19.60 18.13
N GLU A 353 -18.38 -18.47 18.40
CA GLU A 353 -17.92 -17.09 18.67
C GLU A 353 -16.78 -16.88 19.71
N ALA A 354 -15.95 -17.88 20.02
CA ALA A 354 -14.88 -17.81 21.02
C ALA A 354 -13.48 -18.17 20.48
N ARG A 355 -13.10 -17.72 19.27
CA ARG A 355 -11.80 -18.13 18.67
C ARG A 355 -10.93 -17.06 18.03
N ILE A 356 -11.44 -15.88 17.70
CA ILE A 356 -10.61 -14.89 17.02
C ILE A 356 -9.54 -14.33 17.97
N VAL A 357 -9.88 -14.04 19.23
CA VAL A 357 -8.92 -13.53 20.22
C VAL A 357 -7.84 -14.58 20.54
N GLU A 358 -8.21 -15.84 20.77
CA GLU A 358 -7.23 -16.91 21.00
C GLU A 358 -6.34 -17.18 19.79
N VAL A 359 -6.91 -17.14 18.58
CA VAL A 359 -6.13 -17.24 17.33
C VAL A 359 -5.22 -16.03 17.18
N LEU A 360 -5.67 -14.82 17.54
CA LEU A 360 -4.87 -13.60 17.51
C LEU A 360 -3.74 -13.59 18.53
N GLU A 361 -3.99 -14.07 19.76
CA GLU A 361 -2.98 -14.21 20.81
C GLU A 361 -1.97 -15.31 20.44
N GLN A 362 -2.44 -16.43 19.87
CA GLN A 362 -1.55 -17.46 19.35
C GLN A 362 -0.74 -16.96 18.16
N ILE A 363 -1.34 -16.19 17.25
CA ILE A 363 -0.65 -15.54 16.13
C ILE A 363 0.39 -14.54 16.66
N ALA A 364 0.00 -13.66 17.58
CA ALA A 364 0.90 -12.67 18.18
C ALA A 364 2.09 -13.37 18.86
N LYS A 365 1.83 -14.37 19.71
CA LYS A 365 2.87 -15.16 20.39
C LYS A 365 3.76 -15.90 19.39
N ARG A 366 3.18 -16.53 18.36
CA ARG A 366 3.95 -17.20 17.30
C ARG A 366 4.79 -16.22 16.48
N LEU A 367 4.32 -14.99 16.30
CA LEU A 367 5.05 -13.93 15.60
C LEU A 367 6.13 -13.28 16.47
N GLU A 368 5.96 -13.25 17.79
CA GLU A 368 7.02 -12.93 18.76
C GLU A 368 8.11 -14.03 18.77
N ASP A 369 7.72 -15.31 18.78
CA ASP A 369 8.64 -16.45 18.68
C ASP A 369 9.39 -16.52 17.34
N VAL A 370 8.84 -15.90 16.31
CA VAL A 370 9.43 -15.79 14.98
C VAL A 370 10.42 -14.62 14.92
N GLU A 371 10.08 -13.49 15.54
CA GLU A 371 10.95 -12.32 15.65
C GLU A 371 12.22 -12.61 16.47
N THR A 372 12.09 -13.27 17.62
CA THR A 372 13.26 -13.71 18.42
C THR A 372 14.23 -14.57 17.62
N LYS A 373 13.73 -15.41 16.70
CA LYS A 373 14.55 -16.23 15.80
C LYS A 373 15.23 -15.45 14.68
N LEU A 374 14.66 -14.31 14.27
CA LEU A 374 15.28 -13.40 13.30
C LEU A 374 16.41 -12.61 13.96
N ASP A 375 16.20 -12.09 15.17
CA ASP A 375 17.23 -11.39 15.93
C ASP A 375 18.44 -12.28 16.24
N HIS A 376 18.20 -13.56 16.55
CA HIS A 376 19.28 -14.53 16.85
C HIS A 376 20.05 -15.02 15.61
N ARG A 377 19.57 -14.77 14.38
CA ARG A 377 20.35 -15.03 13.16
C ARG A 377 21.31 -13.90 12.81
N GLY A 378 21.16 -12.72 13.44
CA GLY A 378 22.02 -11.56 13.25
C GLY A 378 23.29 -11.57 14.10
N GLU A 379 23.41 -12.47 15.09
CA GLU A 379 24.64 -12.60 15.87
C GLU A 379 25.64 -13.55 15.19
N PRO A 380 26.87 -13.11 14.87
CA PRO A 380 27.90 -14.02 14.42
C PRO A 380 28.25 -14.96 15.56
N SER A 381 28.04 -16.26 15.33
CA SER A 381 28.44 -17.34 16.23
C SER A 381 29.87 -17.11 16.73
N ARG A 382 30.01 -16.65 17.98
CA ARG A 382 31.29 -16.63 18.69
C ARG A 382 31.65 -18.06 19.00
N ASN A 383 32.43 -18.66 18.11
CA ASN A 383 32.99 -19.99 18.31
C ASN A 383 34.07 -19.90 19.42
N PRO A 384 33.92 -20.54 20.58
CA PRO A 384 34.81 -20.36 21.72
C PRO A 384 35.94 -21.39 21.70
N HIS A 385 36.79 -21.39 20.66
CA HIS A 385 38.05 -22.13 20.72
C HIS A 385 39.12 -21.48 19.85
N ARG A 386 39.89 -20.56 20.44
CA ARG A 386 41.32 -20.35 20.12
C ARG A 386 42.01 -19.66 21.29
N ASN A 387 42.81 -20.42 22.01
CA ASN A 387 43.68 -19.92 23.08
C ASN A 387 44.83 -19.06 22.52
N PRO A 388 45.37 -18.15 23.33
CA PRO A 388 46.42 -17.22 22.92
C PRO A 388 47.81 -17.81 23.15
N THR A 389 48.72 -17.60 22.20
CA THR A 389 50.16 -17.70 22.43
C THR A 389 50.87 -16.52 21.78
N THR A 390 51.34 -15.61 22.61
CA THR A 390 52.53 -14.76 22.40
C THR A 390 53.48 -15.13 23.54
N PRO A 391 54.83 -15.09 23.41
CA PRO A 391 55.55 -13.87 23.04
C PRO A 391 56.82 -14.08 22.19
N GLY A 392 57.33 -13.00 21.56
CA GLY A 392 58.59 -13.06 20.82
C GLY A 392 59.04 -11.74 20.19
N ARG A 393 59.53 -10.84 21.03
CA ARG A 393 60.27 -9.59 20.73
C ARG A 393 61.42 -9.80 19.73
N ARG A 394 61.51 -8.96 18.69
CA ARG A 394 62.77 -8.29 18.27
C ARG A 394 62.56 -7.22 17.21
N GLU A 395 63.27 -6.13 17.43
CA GLU A 395 63.46 -4.95 16.59
C GLU A 395 63.96 -5.31 15.18
N GLN A 396 63.57 -4.52 14.18
CA GLN A 396 64.54 -3.81 13.35
C GLN A 396 63.85 -2.75 12.49
N THR A 397 64.26 -1.51 12.75
CA THR A 397 64.22 -0.36 11.84
C THR A 397 64.86 -0.69 10.49
N ASN A 398 64.26 -0.28 9.37
CA ASN A 398 65.02 0.47 8.37
C ASN A 398 64.15 1.23 7.37
N ASN A 399 64.64 2.43 7.06
CA ASN A 399 64.19 3.36 6.04
C ASN A 399 64.29 2.77 4.62
N ARG A 400 63.33 3.11 3.76
CA ARG A 400 63.57 3.92 2.56
C ARG A 400 62.26 4.49 2.02
#